data_AF-A0A918PUB2-F1
#
_entry.id   AF-A0A918PUB2-F1
#
_cell.length_a   1.000
_cell.length_b   1.000
_cell.length_c   1.000
_cell.angle_alpha   90.00
_cell.angle_beta   90.00
_cell.angle_gamma   90.00
#
_symmetry.space_group_name_H-M   'P 1'
#
loop_
_entity.id
_entity.type
_entity.pdbx_description
1 polymer ?
#
loop_
_entity_poly.entity_id
_entity_poly.type
_entity_poly.pdbx_seq_one_letter_code
_entity_poly.pdbx_strand_id
1 'polypeptide(L)'
;MDVIRAGLVTPVWCTIWRQDASTLIGPLLGLQPLSYVDLPRPQITTSHPNGCLWKRDHVGAWLGDAPAVWIDDDFPGLDHEWAAERTAKGTATLLIQPDPHLGLQPEHLTEVTTWASRLPTARAA
;
A
#
# COMPACT_ATOMS: atom_id res chain seq x y z
N MET A 1 16.39 -5.07 1.87
CA MET A 1 15.02 -4.99 2.45
C MET A 1 15.11 -4.61 3.93
N ASP A 2 15.78 -3.50 4.23
CA ASP A 2 16.01 -3.09 5.62
C ASP A 2 14.75 -2.50 6.27
N VAL A 3 13.84 -1.93 5.47
CA VAL A 3 12.53 -1.42 5.95
C VAL A 3 11.66 -2.51 6.58
N ILE A 4 11.65 -3.73 6.00
CA ILE A 4 10.89 -4.87 6.55
C ILE A 4 11.58 -5.40 7.80
N ARG A 5 12.91 -5.50 7.78
CA ARG A 5 13.70 -6.01 8.91
C ARG A 5 13.71 -5.06 10.11
N ALA A 6 13.58 -3.75 9.87
CA ALA A 6 13.50 -2.75 10.92
C ALA A 6 12.23 -2.88 11.78
N GLY A 7 11.21 -3.61 11.31
CA GLY A 7 9.96 -3.81 12.04
C GLY A 7 9.09 -2.55 12.16
N LEU A 8 9.44 -1.46 11.44
CA LEU A 8 8.68 -0.21 11.43
C LEU A 8 7.32 -0.36 10.73
N VAL A 9 7.22 -1.31 9.80
CA VAL A 9 6.02 -1.60 9.03
C VAL A 9 5.86 -3.10 8.85
N THR A 10 4.61 -3.54 8.71
CA THR A 10 4.29 -4.91 8.28
C THR A 10 3.87 -4.86 6.80
N PRO A 11 4.69 -5.37 5.87
CA PRO A 11 4.37 -5.33 4.44
C PRO A 11 3.26 -6.34 4.09
N VAL A 12 2.37 -5.94 3.18
CA VAL A 12 1.24 -6.75 2.71
C VAL A 12 1.11 -6.58 1.20
N TRP A 13 0.91 -7.69 0.48
CA TRP A 13 0.65 -7.65 -0.95
C TRP A 13 -0.73 -7.06 -1.24
N CYS A 14 -0.77 -6.02 -2.08
CA CYS A 14 -2.01 -5.41 -2.57
C CYS A 14 -2.07 -5.49 -4.10
N THR A 15 -2.12 -6.70 -4.64
CA THR A 15 -2.02 -6.99 -6.08
C THR A 15 -3.08 -7.98 -6.54
N ILE A 16 -3.40 -7.97 -7.83
CA ILE A 16 -4.32 -8.94 -8.46
C ILE A 16 -3.86 -10.39 -8.31
N TRP A 17 -2.55 -10.63 -8.10
CA TRP A 17 -2.00 -11.95 -7.81
C TRP A 17 -2.43 -12.50 -6.44
N ARG A 18 -2.80 -11.64 -5.47
CA ARG A 18 -3.19 -12.04 -4.10
C ARG A 18 -2.20 -13.02 -3.47
N GLN A 19 -2.67 -14.18 -2.99
CA GLN A 19 -1.86 -15.27 -2.46
C GLN A 19 -0.71 -15.67 -3.38
N ASP A 20 -0.94 -15.67 -4.69
CA ASP A 20 0.06 -16.13 -5.66
C ASP A 20 1.27 -15.20 -5.71
N ALA A 21 1.16 -13.95 -5.24
CA ALA A 21 2.29 -13.05 -5.14
C ALA A 21 3.39 -13.61 -4.22
N SER A 22 3.01 -14.23 -3.11
CA SER A 22 3.95 -14.79 -2.14
C SER A 22 4.70 -16.02 -2.67
N THR A 23 4.14 -16.76 -3.62
CA THR A 23 4.75 -17.97 -4.18
C THR A 23 5.46 -17.72 -5.52
N LEU A 24 4.96 -16.78 -6.33
CA LEU A 24 5.50 -16.51 -7.67
C LEU A 24 6.48 -15.34 -7.70
N ILE A 25 6.22 -14.28 -6.91
CA ILE A 25 6.97 -13.01 -7.00
C ILE A 25 7.89 -12.82 -5.80
N GLY A 26 7.41 -13.16 -4.60
CA GLY A 26 8.18 -13.05 -3.35
C GLY A 26 9.58 -13.66 -3.45
N PRO A 27 9.73 -14.92 -3.92
CA PRO A 27 11.05 -15.56 -4.05
C PRO A 27 12.01 -14.82 -4.98
N LEU A 28 11.51 -14.24 -6.08
CA LEU A 28 12.31 -13.49 -7.05
C LEU A 28 12.88 -12.20 -6.44
N LEU A 29 12.19 -11.64 -5.44
CA LEU A 29 12.59 -10.45 -4.71
C LEU A 29 13.34 -10.77 -3.40
N GLY A 30 13.58 -12.06 -3.11
CA GLY A 30 14.16 -12.50 -1.84
C GLY A 30 13.28 -12.21 -0.62
N LEU A 31 11.96 -12.04 -0.83
CA LEU A 31 10.99 -11.79 0.22
C LEU A 31 10.54 -13.10 0.87
N GLN A 32 10.38 -13.05 2.19
CA GLN A 32 9.65 -14.09 2.91
C GLN A 32 8.16 -14.03 2.52
N PRO A 33 7.39 -15.12 2.74
CA PRO A 33 5.95 -15.09 2.51
C PRO A 33 5.30 -13.93 3.27
N LEU A 34 4.53 -13.11 2.55
CA LEU A 34 3.80 -11.99 3.12
C LEU A 34 2.29 -12.26 3.08
N SER A 35 1.56 -11.61 3.99
CA SER A 35 0.10 -11.54 3.91
C SER A 35 -0.32 -10.78 2.65
N TYR A 36 -1.59 -10.91 2.26
CA TYR A 36 -2.17 -10.20 1.12
C TYR A 36 -3.55 -9.63 1.46
N VAL A 37 -3.93 -8.57 0.75
CA VAL A 37 -5.30 -8.06 0.73
C VAL A 37 -6.11 -8.93 -0.24
N ASP A 38 -7.20 -9.53 0.24
CA ASP A 38 -8.08 -10.36 -0.60
C ASP A 38 -8.97 -9.49 -1.49
N LEU A 39 -8.39 -8.97 -2.57
CA LEU A 39 -9.07 -8.12 -3.53
C LEU A 39 -10.10 -8.91 -4.34
N PRO A 40 -11.25 -8.30 -4.70
CA PRO A 40 -12.26 -8.95 -5.53
C PRO A 40 -11.75 -9.24 -6.94
N ARG A 41 -12.53 -10.00 -7.72
CA ARG A 41 -12.32 -10.20 -9.16
C ARG A 41 -13.42 -9.48 -9.96
N PRO A 42 -13.43 -8.14 -9.99
CA PRO A 42 -14.47 -7.42 -10.69
C PRO A 42 -14.23 -7.50 -12.20
N GLN A 43 -15.32 -7.45 -12.97
CA GLN A 43 -15.25 -7.31 -14.43
C GLN A 43 -15.13 -5.83 -14.76
N ILE A 44 -13.91 -5.30 -14.76
CA ILE A 44 -13.58 -3.91 -15.10
C ILE A 44 -12.80 -3.86 -16.41
N THR A 45 -13.01 -2.79 -17.18
CA THR A 45 -12.30 -2.53 -18.44
C THR A 45 -11.26 -1.42 -18.32
N THR A 46 -11.17 -0.78 -17.14
CA THR A 46 -10.23 0.29 -16.81
C THR A 46 -9.84 0.18 -15.34
N SER A 47 -8.64 0.64 -15.00
CA SER A 47 -8.18 0.75 -13.62
C SER A 47 -8.99 1.75 -12.79
N HIS A 48 -9.65 2.72 -13.43
CA HIS A 48 -10.32 3.83 -12.76
C HIS A 48 -11.81 3.97 -13.12
N PRO A 49 -12.65 2.96 -12.85
CA PRO A 49 -14.05 2.95 -13.30
C PRO A 49 -14.88 4.13 -12.77
N ASN A 50 -14.50 4.67 -11.60
CA ASN A 50 -15.16 5.80 -10.95
C ASN A 50 -14.20 6.99 -10.75
N GLY A 51 -13.16 7.11 -11.57
CA GLY A 51 -12.12 8.15 -11.42
C GLY A 51 -11.13 7.92 -10.27
N CYS A 52 -11.25 6.79 -9.56
CA CYS A 52 -10.34 6.31 -8.52
C CYS A 52 -9.91 4.88 -8.81
N LEU A 53 -8.78 4.46 -8.24
CA LEU A 53 -8.27 3.11 -8.42
C LEU A 53 -9.30 2.07 -7.98
N TRP A 54 -9.60 1.10 -8.84
CA TRP A 54 -10.69 0.13 -8.66
C TRP A 54 -10.66 -0.63 -7.32
N LYS A 55 -9.47 -0.77 -6.73
CA LYS A 55 -9.25 -1.45 -5.44
C LYS A 55 -9.32 -0.52 -4.23
N ARG A 56 -9.38 0.81 -4.40
CA ARG A 56 -9.34 1.81 -3.30
C ARG A 56 -10.34 1.51 -2.20
N ASP A 57 -11.61 1.32 -2.54
CA ASP A 57 -12.65 1.15 -1.53
C ASP A 57 -12.49 -0.18 -0.77
N HIS A 58 -11.98 -1.23 -1.43
CA HIS A 58 -11.66 -2.52 -0.80
C HIS A 58 -10.45 -2.42 0.12
N VAL A 59 -9.40 -1.71 -0.32
CA VAL A 59 -8.21 -1.44 0.50
C VAL A 59 -8.59 -0.58 1.70
N GLY A 60 -9.42 0.45 1.52
CA GLY A 60 -9.91 1.28 2.60
C GLY A 60 -10.68 0.47 3.65
N ALA A 61 -11.57 -0.42 3.22
CA ALA A 61 -12.29 -1.32 4.13
C ALA A 61 -11.36 -2.29 4.86
N TRP A 62 -10.37 -2.86 4.17
CA TRP A 62 -9.38 -3.76 4.76
C TRP A 62 -8.47 -3.06 5.78
N LEU A 63 -8.08 -1.81 5.49
CA LEU A 63 -7.23 -1.00 6.36
C LEU A 63 -7.95 -0.57 7.66
N GLY A 64 -9.27 -0.37 7.63
CA GLY A 64 -10.02 0.17 8.77
C GLY A 64 -9.40 1.48 9.27
N ASP A 65 -9.03 1.51 10.55
CA ASP A 65 -8.37 2.67 11.21
C ASP A 65 -6.85 2.51 11.34
N ALA A 66 -6.23 1.56 10.63
CA ALA A 66 -4.78 1.38 10.69
C ALA A 66 -4.02 2.45 9.88
N PRO A 67 -3.02 3.14 10.44
CA PRO A 67 -2.13 3.96 9.63
C PRO A 67 -1.45 3.11 8.55
N ALA A 68 -1.35 3.62 7.33
CA ALA A 68 -0.78 2.85 6.22
C ALA A 68 -0.01 3.71 5.22
N VAL A 69 1.03 3.10 4.65
CA VAL A 69 1.58 3.51 3.36
C VAL A 69 1.02 2.57 2.30
N TRP A 70 0.47 3.11 1.22
CA TRP A 70 0.10 2.34 0.05
C TRP A 70 0.95 2.78 -1.15
N ILE A 71 1.67 1.81 -1.72
CA ILE A 71 2.51 2.00 -2.89
C ILE A 71 1.81 1.39 -4.11
N ASP A 72 1.56 2.22 -5.11
CA ASP A 72 0.98 1.83 -6.41
C ASP A 72 1.31 2.94 -7.43
N ASP A 73 1.63 2.58 -8.66
CA ASP A 73 1.96 3.53 -9.73
C ASP A 73 0.71 4.15 -10.39
N ASP A 74 -0.48 3.60 -10.14
CA ASP A 74 -1.70 3.89 -10.89
C ASP A 74 -2.73 4.74 -10.12
N PHE A 75 -2.28 5.60 -9.19
CA PHE A 75 -3.19 6.49 -8.45
C PHE A 75 -3.61 7.73 -9.27
N PRO A 76 -4.92 7.96 -9.50
CA PRO A 76 -5.45 9.24 -9.96
C PRO A 76 -5.67 10.21 -8.79
N GLY A 77 -6.05 11.46 -9.11
CA GLY A 77 -6.24 12.53 -8.12
C GLY A 77 -7.23 12.19 -6.98
N LEU A 78 -8.30 11.45 -7.28
CA LEU A 78 -9.29 11.06 -6.26
C LEU A 78 -8.74 10.09 -5.19
N ASP A 79 -7.65 9.38 -5.46
CA ASP A 79 -6.97 8.54 -4.47
C ASP A 79 -6.14 9.39 -3.51
N HIS A 80 -5.46 10.43 -4.02
CA HIS A 80 -4.74 11.41 -3.21
C HIS A 80 -5.67 12.20 -2.29
N GLU A 81 -6.83 12.64 -2.81
CA GLU A 81 -7.88 13.29 -2.00
C GLU A 81 -8.39 12.36 -0.90
N TRP A 82 -8.67 11.08 -1.23
CA TRP A 82 -9.10 10.07 -0.26
C TRP A 82 -8.06 9.86 0.86
N ALA A 83 -6.77 9.77 0.54
CA ALA A 83 -5.71 9.59 1.54
C ALA A 83 -5.56 10.83 2.44
N ALA A 84 -5.68 12.03 1.87
CA ALA A 84 -5.67 13.29 2.62
C ALA A 84 -6.86 13.36 3.58
N GLU A 85 -8.07 13.02 3.13
CA GLU A 85 -9.26 12.95 3.98
C GLU A 85 -9.12 11.94 5.12
N ARG A 86 -8.61 10.74 4.82
CA ARG A 86 -8.38 9.69 5.83
C ARG A 86 -7.40 10.18 6.90
N THR A 87 -6.34 10.88 6.49
CA THR A 87 -5.37 11.51 7.39
C THR A 87 -6.00 12.63 8.22
N ALA A 88 -6.79 13.51 7.62
CA ALA A 88 -7.48 14.59 8.33
C ALA A 88 -8.47 14.08 9.39
N LYS A 89 -9.05 12.89 9.17
CA LYS A 89 -9.92 12.18 10.11
C LYS A 89 -9.15 11.45 11.23
N GLY A 90 -7.83 11.56 11.27
CA GLY A 90 -6.97 10.98 12.32
C GLY A 90 -6.30 9.66 11.95
N THR A 91 -6.52 9.15 10.73
CA THR A 91 -5.90 7.89 10.30
C THR A 91 -4.86 8.15 9.22
N ALA A 92 -3.61 8.34 9.65
CA ALA A 92 -2.52 8.72 8.76
C ALA A 92 -2.37 7.75 7.58
N THR A 93 -2.40 8.30 6.37
CA THR A 93 -2.33 7.53 5.12
C THR A 93 -1.37 8.24 4.17
N LEU A 94 -0.34 7.53 3.72
CA LEU A 94 0.59 8.00 2.72
C LEU A 94 0.41 7.19 1.43
N LEU A 95 0.25 7.87 0.31
CA LEU A 95 0.37 7.25 -1.01
C LEU A 95 1.77 7.53 -1.55
N ILE A 96 2.43 6.49 -2.05
CA ILE A 96 3.67 6.64 -2.80
C ILE A 96 3.41 6.11 -4.19
N GLN A 97 3.69 6.93 -5.19
CA GLN A 97 3.40 6.64 -6.60
C GLN A 97 4.69 6.63 -7.43
N PRO A 98 5.38 5.47 -7.52
CA PRO A 98 6.56 5.34 -8.36
C PRO A 98 6.24 5.57 -9.83
N ASP A 99 7.23 6.00 -10.61
CA ASP A 99 7.12 6.02 -12.07
C ASP A 99 6.97 4.57 -12.59
N PRO A 100 5.95 4.25 -13.41
CA PRO A 100 5.69 2.89 -13.88
C PRO A 100 6.81 2.30 -14.74
N HIS A 101 7.63 3.13 -15.39
CA HIS A 101 8.77 2.70 -16.20
C HIS A 101 10.04 2.45 -15.38
N LEU A 102 10.14 3.07 -14.19
CA LEU A 102 11.29 2.94 -13.30
C LEU A 102 11.03 1.95 -12.15
N GLY A 103 9.77 1.79 -11.76
CA GLY A 103 9.35 0.96 -10.65
C GLY A 103 9.79 1.51 -9.27
N LEU A 104 9.71 0.64 -8.26
CA LEU A 104 10.02 0.98 -6.88
C LEU A 104 11.52 1.23 -6.68
N GLN A 105 11.88 2.50 -6.49
CA GLN A 105 13.22 2.95 -6.15
C GLN A 105 13.52 3.07 -4.63
N PRO A 106 14.80 3.10 -4.20
CA PRO A 106 15.19 3.20 -2.79
C PRO A 106 14.66 4.44 -2.04
N GLU A 107 14.49 5.56 -2.73
CA GLU A 107 13.94 6.81 -2.19
C GLU A 107 12.50 6.63 -1.67
N HIS A 108 11.68 5.84 -2.37
CA HIS A 108 10.34 5.50 -1.90
C HIS A 108 10.38 4.74 -0.57
N LEU A 109 11.34 3.82 -0.41
CA LEU A 109 11.52 3.09 0.86
C LEU A 109 12.04 3.99 1.98
N THR A 110 12.83 5.00 1.63
CA THR A 110 13.29 6.05 2.57
C THR A 110 12.12 6.93 3.02
N GLU A 111 11.18 7.21 2.13
CA GLU A 111 9.95 7.93 2.45
C GLU A 111 9.07 7.11 3.40
N VAL A 112 8.91 5.80 3.17
CA VAL A 112 8.19 4.89 4.08
C VAL A 112 8.78 4.94 5.49
N THR A 113 10.10 4.77 5.64
CA THR A 113 10.74 4.75 6.96
C THR A 113 10.63 6.09 7.66
N THR A 114 10.79 7.19 6.92
CA THR A 114 10.67 8.56 7.44
C THR A 114 9.26 8.83 7.93
N TRP A 115 8.24 8.44 7.15
CA TRP A 115 6.85 8.60 7.52
C TRP A 115 6.48 7.76 8.74
N ALA A 116 6.83 6.48 8.75
CA ALA A 116 6.54 5.57 9.86
C ALA A 116 7.19 6.04 11.18
N SER A 117 8.41 6.60 11.12
CA SER A 117 9.12 7.10 12.30
C SER A 117 8.49 8.37 12.92
N ARG A 118 7.63 9.07 12.17
CA ARG A 118 6.91 10.27 12.64
C ARG A 118 5.55 9.95 13.24
N LEU A 119 5.03 8.74 13.01
CA LEU A 119 3.80 8.33 13.64
C LEU A 119 4.00 8.19 15.15
N PRO A 120 3.02 8.62 15.96
CA PRO A 120 3.02 8.27 17.37
C PRO A 120 3.11 6.74 17.48
N THR A 121 4.03 6.23 18.29
CA THR A 121 4.03 4.81 18.61
C THR A 121 2.69 4.51 19.26
N ALA A 122 1.84 3.75 18.57
CA ALA A 122 0.65 3.21 19.20
C ALA A 122 1.13 2.40 20.41
N ARG A 123 0.76 2.84 21.62
CA ARG A 123 0.94 2.00 22.81
C ARG A 123 0.15 0.73 22.54
N ALA A 124 0.86 -0.38 22.35
CA ALA A 124 0.24 -1.70 22.39
C ALA A 124 -0.49 -1.80 23.75
N ALA A 125 -1.81 -1.93 23.69
CA ALA A 125 -2.63 -2.30 24.83
C ALA A 125 -2.61 -3.82 25.00
#